data_AF-A0A7T1FWQ6-F1
#
_entry.id   AF-A0A7T1FWQ6-F1
#
_cell.length_a   1.000
_cell.length_b   1.000
_cell.length_c   1.000
_cell.angle_alpha   90.00
_cell.angle_beta   90.00
_cell.angle_gamma   90.00
#
_symmetry.space_group_name_H-M   'P 1'
#
loop_
_entity.id
_entity.type
_entity.pdbx_description
1 polymer ?
#
loop_
_entity_poly.entity_id
_entity_poly.type
_entity_poly.pdbx_seq_one_letter_code
_entity_poly.pdbx_strand_id
1 'polypeptide(L)'
;VGEVMAIGRKFEEAFQKALRMVDENVSGFDPSIQEVVDEELEQPTDRRMFVLAAALRKGYTIDKLYKLTKIDRWFLQKMKKIIDWNMHLQSLTQEQLSHELLLKSKQMGFSDKQIGEAVESTEQAIRNMRQDFGVRPFVKQIDTVAAEWPATTNYLYLTYNAQSNDIHFDESHVMVLGSGVYRIGSSVEFDWCAVGCLRELRKLNKKTIMVNYNPETVSTDYDMSDRLYFEEISFEVVMDIYTIENPVGIILS
;
A
#
# COMPACT_ATOMS: atom_id res chain seq x y z
N VAL A 1 13.38 9.89 -7.38
CA VAL A 1 13.27 11.13 -8.19
C VAL A 1 11.84 11.41 -8.58
N GLY A 2 10.96 10.41 -8.70
CA GLY A 2 9.52 10.61 -8.69
C GLY A 2 8.89 10.57 -7.30
N GLU A 3 7.57 10.64 -7.28
CA GLU A 3 6.72 10.55 -6.10
C GLU A 3 5.75 9.35 -6.18
N VAL A 4 5.09 9.07 -5.05
CA VAL A 4 4.09 7.99 -4.95
C VAL A 4 2.86 8.51 -4.23
N MET A 5 1.71 7.93 -4.53
CA MET A 5 0.47 8.20 -3.80
C MET A 5 -0.14 6.89 -3.32
N ALA A 6 -0.62 6.89 -2.07
CA ALA A 6 -1.31 5.74 -1.52
C ALA A 6 -2.64 6.16 -0.91
N ILE A 7 -3.64 5.28 -1.03
CA ILE A 7 -4.99 5.53 -0.56
C ILE A 7 -5.34 4.49 0.50
N GLY A 8 -5.91 4.98 1.61
CA GLY A 8 -6.37 4.19 2.74
C GLY A 8 -7.39 4.98 3.55
N ARG A 9 -8.24 4.28 4.31
CA ARG A 9 -9.28 4.92 5.12
C ARG A 9 -8.79 5.32 6.52
N LYS A 10 -7.54 4.98 6.84
CA LYS A 10 -6.80 5.42 8.02
C LYS A 10 -5.46 6.00 7.59
N PHE A 11 -4.97 6.98 8.35
CA PHE A 11 -3.64 7.53 8.13
C PHE A 11 -2.58 6.43 8.16
N GLU A 12 -2.65 5.54 9.15
CA GLU A 12 -1.70 4.45 9.33
C GLU A 12 -1.65 3.54 8.09
N GLU A 13 -2.81 3.22 7.52
CA GLU A 13 -2.94 2.40 6.31
C GLU A 13 -2.31 3.07 5.08
N ALA A 14 -2.70 4.32 4.79
CA ALA A 14 -2.18 5.07 3.66
C ALA A 14 -0.68 5.34 3.79
N PHE A 15 -0.21 5.69 4.99
CA PHE A 15 1.19 6.00 5.26
C PHE A 15 2.10 4.79 5.05
N GLN A 16 1.74 3.61 5.56
CA GLN A 16 2.56 2.41 5.37
C GLN A 16 2.58 1.93 3.92
N LYS A 17 1.43 2.01 3.20
CA LYS A 17 1.40 1.74 1.75
C LYS A 17 2.33 2.67 0.98
N ALA A 18 2.25 3.98 1.24
CA ALA A 18 3.11 4.95 0.57
C ALA A 18 4.60 4.64 0.78
N LEU A 19 5.02 4.26 2.00
CA LEU A 19 6.41 3.90 2.26
C LEU A 19 6.87 2.68 1.45
N ARG A 20 6.03 1.65 1.29
CA ARG A 20 6.33 0.48 0.45
C ARG A 20 6.43 0.81 -1.04
N MET A 21 5.62 1.76 -1.50
CA MET A 21 5.64 2.20 -2.90
C MET A 21 6.92 2.96 -3.28
N VAL A 22 7.57 3.64 -2.31
CA VAL A 22 8.81 4.40 -2.55
C VAL A 22 9.99 3.49 -2.90
N ASP A 23 10.19 2.42 -2.13
CA ASP A 23 11.36 1.54 -2.21
C ASP A 23 10.92 0.09 -1.92
N GLU A 24 11.19 -0.82 -2.85
CA GLU A 24 10.81 -2.24 -2.76
C GLU A 24 11.47 -2.96 -1.58
N ASN A 25 12.57 -2.43 -1.06
CA ASN A 25 13.26 -2.98 0.10
C ASN A 25 12.59 -2.56 1.43
N VAL A 26 11.70 -1.57 1.40
CA VAL A 26 11.02 -1.05 2.58
C VAL A 26 9.69 -1.78 2.73
N SER A 27 9.51 -2.49 3.84
CA SER A 27 8.27 -3.22 4.13
C SER A 27 7.18 -2.35 4.77
N GLY A 28 7.52 -1.12 5.19
CA GLY A 28 6.61 -0.11 5.74
C GLY A 28 7.35 0.84 6.70
N PHE A 29 6.69 1.29 7.77
CA PHE A 29 7.31 2.15 8.78
C PHE A 29 8.13 1.33 9.78
N ASP A 30 9.32 0.90 9.35
CA ASP A 30 10.18 -0.04 10.08
C ASP A 30 11.27 0.68 10.92
N PRO A 31 11.32 0.45 12.25
CA PRO A 31 12.33 1.03 13.13
C PRO A 31 13.70 0.33 13.11
N SER A 32 13.89 -0.73 12.33
CA SER A 32 15.14 -1.51 12.24
C SER A 32 16.10 -1.04 11.14
N ILE A 33 15.62 -0.22 10.21
CA ILE A 33 16.38 0.21 9.02
C ILE A 33 17.49 1.22 9.36
N GLN A 34 17.25 2.09 10.34
CA GLN A 34 18.19 3.15 10.73
C GLN A 34 18.39 3.18 12.25
N GLU A 35 19.53 3.73 12.66
CA GLU A 35 19.73 4.07 14.07
C GLU A 35 19.18 5.45 14.40
N VAL A 36 19.09 5.74 15.70
CA VAL A 36 18.62 7.04 16.17
C VAL A 36 19.77 8.04 16.13
N VAL A 37 19.63 9.05 15.28
CA VAL A 37 20.55 10.16 15.11
C VAL A 37 19.75 11.45 15.28
N ASP A 38 19.91 12.14 16.41
CA ASP A 38 19.12 13.35 16.72
C ASP A 38 19.35 14.45 15.66
N GLU A 39 20.56 14.54 15.08
CA GLU A 39 20.88 15.49 14.00
C GLU A 39 20.02 15.28 12.74
N GLU A 40 19.75 14.04 12.34
CA GLU A 40 18.86 13.74 11.20
C GLU A 40 17.38 13.96 11.51
N LEU A 41 17.00 13.96 12.78
CA LEU A 41 15.66 14.36 13.19
C LEU A 41 15.49 15.88 13.08
N GLU A 42 16.54 16.65 13.35
CA GLU A 42 16.55 18.11 13.21
C GLU A 42 16.72 18.56 11.76
N GLN A 43 17.67 17.97 11.03
CA GLN A 43 17.99 18.29 9.64
C GLN A 43 17.32 17.29 8.70
N PRO A 44 16.33 17.70 7.89
CA PRO A 44 15.58 16.76 7.06
C PRO A 44 16.45 16.01 6.04
N THR A 45 16.44 14.68 6.13
CA THR A 45 17.04 13.75 5.15
C THR A 45 15.95 12.91 4.46
N ASP A 46 16.29 12.23 3.36
CA ASP A 46 15.42 11.24 2.70
C ASP A 46 15.16 10.00 3.59
N ARG A 47 16.06 9.72 4.53
CA ARG A 47 15.94 8.61 5.51
C ARG A 47 15.33 9.02 6.85
N ARG A 48 14.99 10.30 7.03
CA ARG A 48 14.44 10.86 8.29
C ARG A 48 13.28 10.06 8.88
N MET A 49 12.39 9.52 8.02
CA MET A 49 11.25 8.74 8.49
C MET A 49 11.68 7.47 9.25
N PHE A 50 12.75 6.80 8.82
CA PHE A 50 13.25 5.59 9.47
C PHE A 50 14.01 5.91 10.77
N VAL A 51 14.74 7.03 10.81
CA VAL A 51 15.34 7.55 12.06
C VAL A 51 14.24 7.88 13.07
N LEU A 52 13.12 8.45 12.61
CA LEU A 52 11.96 8.74 13.45
C LEU A 52 11.30 7.46 13.98
N ALA A 53 11.16 6.42 13.15
CA ALA A 53 10.68 5.11 13.58
C ALA A 53 11.58 4.52 14.68
N ALA A 54 12.90 4.55 14.48
CA ALA A 54 13.87 4.09 15.46
C ALA A 54 13.79 4.90 16.77
N ALA A 55 13.60 6.22 16.69
CA ALA A 55 13.50 7.10 17.85
C ALA A 55 12.25 6.81 18.69
N LEU A 56 11.12 6.55 18.02
CA LEU A 56 9.88 6.09 18.67
C LEU A 56 10.10 4.75 19.37
N ARG A 57 10.79 3.80 18.74
CA ARG A 57 11.11 2.49 19.35
C ARG A 57 12.03 2.62 20.56
N LYS A 58 13.00 3.54 20.54
CA LYS A 58 13.86 3.88 21.69
C LYS A 58 13.14 4.67 22.79
N GLY A 59 11.84 4.94 22.65
CA GLY A 59 11.02 5.57 23.69
C GLY A 59 11.07 7.09 23.72
N TYR A 60 11.44 7.75 22.62
CA TYR A 60 11.39 9.22 22.56
C TYR A 60 9.94 9.70 22.71
N THR A 61 9.74 10.76 23.50
CA THR A 61 8.42 11.35 23.69
C THR A 61 7.98 12.12 22.46
N ILE A 62 6.66 12.21 22.25
CA ILE A 62 6.06 12.99 21.16
C ILE A 62 6.51 14.46 21.23
N ASP A 63 6.63 15.04 22.43
CA ASP A 63 7.12 16.41 22.58
C ASP A 63 8.59 16.59 22.22
N LYS A 64 9.45 15.61 22.53
CA LYS A 64 10.85 15.62 22.08
C LYS A 64 10.89 15.58 20.55
N LEU A 65 10.18 14.63 19.94
CA LEU A 65 10.14 14.48 18.48
C LEU A 65 9.55 15.70 17.77
N TYR A 66 8.51 16.33 18.33
CA TYR A 66 7.96 17.58 17.80
C TYR A 66 9.00 18.70 17.82
N LYS A 67 9.76 18.84 18.93
CA LYS A 67 10.79 19.88 19.05
C LYS A 67 11.90 19.72 18.01
N LEU A 68 12.37 18.48 17.80
CA LEU A 68 13.40 18.15 16.82
C LEU A 68 12.86 18.30 15.39
N THR A 69 11.70 17.72 15.11
CA THR A 69 11.26 17.51 13.72
C THR A 69 10.34 18.59 13.15
N LYS A 70 9.63 19.29 14.04
CA LYS A 70 8.47 20.16 13.74
C LYS A 70 7.28 19.45 13.06
N ILE A 71 7.30 18.12 12.96
CA ILE A 71 6.15 17.33 12.50
C ILE A 71 5.06 17.43 13.56
N ASP A 72 3.83 17.75 13.16
CA ASP A 72 2.72 17.92 14.10
C ASP A 72 2.50 16.67 14.98
N ARG A 73 2.13 16.92 16.23
CA ARG A 73 1.93 15.87 17.24
C ARG A 73 0.90 14.84 16.82
N TRP A 74 -0.10 15.23 16.04
CA TRP A 74 -1.10 14.30 15.52
C TRP A 74 -0.46 13.20 14.66
N PHE A 75 0.42 13.57 13.72
CA PHE A 75 1.14 12.60 12.89
C PHE A 75 2.11 11.76 13.71
N LEU A 76 2.85 12.38 14.63
CA LEU A 76 3.77 11.66 15.51
C LEU A 76 3.03 10.64 16.39
N GLN A 77 1.85 10.99 16.90
CA GLN A 77 1.01 10.06 17.68
C GLN A 77 0.53 8.88 16.83
N LYS A 78 0.25 9.12 15.55
CA LYS A 78 -0.14 8.08 14.58
C LYS A 78 1.02 7.14 14.25
N MET A 79 2.20 7.71 14.00
CA MET A 79 3.43 6.94 13.79
C MET A 79 3.79 6.12 15.04
N LYS A 80 3.64 6.70 16.25
CA LYS A 80 3.82 5.96 17.50
C LYS A 80 2.91 4.75 17.61
N LYS A 81 1.63 4.86 17.21
CA LYS A 81 0.71 3.72 17.22
C LYS A 81 1.21 2.57 16.34
N ILE A 82 1.80 2.87 15.19
CA ILE A 82 2.38 1.85 14.30
C ILE A 82 3.54 1.15 15.01
N ILE A 83 4.46 1.90 15.62
CA ILE A 83 5.61 1.33 16.34
C ILE A 83 5.17 0.51 17.56
N ASP A 84 4.24 1.03 18.37
CA ASP A 84 3.69 0.31 19.52
C ASP A 84 3.05 -1.02 19.08
N TRP A 85 2.35 -1.01 17.94
CA TRP A 85 1.73 -2.22 17.38
C TRP A 85 2.77 -3.20 16.85
N ASN A 86 3.81 -2.73 16.17
CA ASN A 86 4.93 -3.57 15.73
C ASN A 86 5.64 -4.23 16.92
N MET A 87 5.89 -3.49 18.00
CA MET A 87 6.45 -4.05 19.23
C MET A 87 5.53 -5.07 19.90
N HIS A 88 4.21 -4.85 19.84
CA HIS A 88 3.25 -5.83 20.30
C HIS A 88 3.28 -7.12 19.46
N LEU A 89 3.34 -7.02 18.12
CA LEU A 89 3.48 -8.18 17.25
C LEU A 89 4.78 -8.94 17.53
N GLN A 90 5.89 -8.24 17.78
CA GLN A 90 7.18 -8.84 18.19
C GLN A 90 7.14 -9.60 19.52
N SER A 91 6.13 -9.36 20.36
CA SER A 91 5.92 -10.14 21.59
C SER A 91 5.15 -11.45 21.38
N LEU A 92 4.67 -11.70 20.14
CA LEU A 92 3.82 -12.83 19.79
C LEU A 92 4.57 -13.82 18.89
N THR A 93 4.14 -15.07 18.93
CA THR A 93 4.51 -16.09 17.93
C THR A 93 3.43 -16.22 16.86
N GLN A 94 3.75 -16.90 15.76
CA GLN A 94 2.82 -17.13 14.66
C GLN A 94 1.52 -17.83 15.14
N GLU A 95 1.60 -18.79 16.05
CA GLU A 95 0.44 -19.54 16.55
C GLU A 95 -0.52 -18.68 17.39
N GLN A 96 -0.03 -17.56 17.91
CA GLN A 96 -0.83 -16.62 18.70
C GLN A 96 -1.59 -15.61 17.83
N LEU A 97 -1.32 -15.57 16.52
CA LEU A 97 -2.01 -14.68 15.60
C LEU A 97 -3.46 -15.12 15.37
N SER A 98 -4.38 -14.38 15.97
CA SER A 98 -5.81 -14.55 15.78
C SER A 98 -6.32 -13.76 14.57
N HIS A 99 -7.53 -14.09 14.09
CA HIS A 99 -8.25 -13.30 13.10
C HIS A 99 -8.29 -11.81 13.45
N GLU A 100 -8.59 -11.47 14.71
CA GLU A 100 -8.68 -10.07 15.16
C GLU A 100 -7.33 -9.34 15.10
N LEU A 101 -6.25 -10.02 15.53
CA LEU A 101 -4.90 -9.45 15.48
C LEU A 101 -4.46 -9.20 14.05
N LEU A 102 -4.71 -10.16 13.14
CA LEU A 102 -4.40 -10.01 11.73
C LEU A 102 -5.22 -8.87 11.11
N LEU A 103 -6.55 -8.89 11.26
CA LEU A 103 -7.42 -7.84 10.72
C LEU A 103 -7.00 -6.45 11.20
N LYS A 104 -6.72 -6.29 12.49
CA LYS A 104 -6.27 -5.01 13.05
C LYS A 104 -4.91 -4.58 12.51
N SER A 105 -3.98 -5.51 12.35
CA SER A 105 -2.67 -5.25 11.72
C SER A 105 -2.85 -4.76 10.28
N LYS A 106 -3.67 -5.46 9.48
CA LYS A 106 -3.97 -5.07 8.09
C LYS A 106 -4.67 -3.71 8.01
N GLN A 107 -5.62 -3.43 8.91
CA GLN A 107 -6.29 -2.13 8.99
C GLN A 107 -5.36 -0.97 9.35
N MET A 108 -4.21 -1.25 9.96
CA MET A 108 -3.15 -0.27 10.22
C MET A 108 -2.12 -0.18 9.09
N GLY A 109 -2.28 -0.96 8.01
CA GLY A 109 -1.41 -0.93 6.84
C GLY A 109 -0.21 -1.86 6.89
N PHE A 110 -0.13 -2.79 7.86
CA PHE A 110 0.97 -3.75 7.91
C PHE A 110 0.91 -4.72 6.73
N SER A 111 2.03 -4.90 6.03
CA SER A 111 2.17 -5.96 5.02
C SER A 111 2.28 -7.33 5.67
N ASP A 112 1.97 -8.38 4.91
CA ASP A 112 2.14 -9.78 5.33
C ASP A 112 3.62 -10.05 5.63
N LYS A 113 4.54 -9.40 4.89
CA LYS A 113 5.98 -9.40 5.15
C LYS A 113 6.34 -8.81 6.52
N GLN A 114 5.85 -7.60 6.85
CA GLN A 114 6.12 -6.96 8.16
C GLN A 114 5.58 -7.79 9.33
N ILE A 115 4.40 -8.39 9.17
CA ILE A 115 3.82 -9.26 10.20
C ILE A 115 4.68 -10.50 10.35
N GLY A 116 5.09 -11.11 9.24
CA GLY A 116 5.97 -12.29 9.23
C GLY A 116 7.29 -12.01 9.94
N GLU A 117 7.96 -10.91 9.60
CA GLU A 117 9.20 -10.47 10.25
C GLU A 117 9.01 -10.25 11.76
N ALA A 118 7.86 -9.68 12.18
CA ALA A 118 7.58 -9.44 13.59
C ALA A 118 7.38 -10.73 14.40
N VAL A 119 6.73 -11.75 13.84
CA VAL A 119 6.46 -13.03 14.55
C VAL A 119 7.41 -14.17 14.17
N GLU A 120 8.57 -13.84 13.60
CA GLU A 120 9.60 -14.80 13.15
C GLU A 120 9.07 -15.86 12.16
N SER A 121 8.22 -15.43 11.23
CA SER A 121 7.60 -16.24 10.19
C SER A 121 7.91 -15.73 8.77
N THR A 122 7.32 -16.37 7.76
CA THR A 122 7.46 -15.99 6.35
C THR A 122 6.22 -15.24 5.85
N GLU A 123 6.41 -14.34 4.88
CA GLU A 123 5.31 -13.64 4.20
C GLU A 123 4.23 -14.61 3.70
N GLN A 124 4.64 -15.73 3.09
CA GLN A 124 3.70 -16.72 2.56
C GLN A 124 2.87 -17.41 3.65
N ALA A 125 3.47 -17.71 4.81
CA ALA A 125 2.76 -18.31 5.93
C ALA A 125 1.70 -17.36 6.50
N ILE A 126 2.04 -16.07 6.65
CA ILE A 126 1.08 -15.05 7.09
C ILE A 126 -0.03 -14.88 6.06
N ARG A 127 0.30 -14.83 4.77
CA ARG A 127 -0.70 -14.74 3.69
C ARG A 127 -1.67 -15.91 3.73
N ASN A 128 -1.18 -17.15 3.85
CA ASN A 128 -2.04 -18.33 3.91
C ASN A 128 -2.99 -18.27 5.12
N MET A 129 -2.47 -17.96 6.31
CA MET A 129 -3.28 -17.82 7.52
C MET A 129 -4.33 -16.71 7.40
N ARG A 130 -3.96 -15.58 6.78
CA ARG A 130 -4.87 -14.47 6.49
C ARG A 130 -6.00 -14.92 5.56
N GLN A 131 -5.70 -15.71 4.53
CA GLN A 131 -6.69 -16.26 3.62
C GLN A 131 -7.61 -17.28 4.31
N ASP A 132 -7.06 -18.17 5.15
CA ASP A 132 -7.80 -19.17 5.91
C ASP A 132 -8.79 -18.53 6.90
N PHE A 133 -8.39 -17.42 7.52
CA PHE A 133 -9.28 -16.63 8.37
C PHE A 133 -10.23 -15.71 7.60
N GLY A 134 -10.14 -15.63 6.28
CA GLY A 134 -11.00 -14.74 5.48
C GLY A 134 -10.70 -13.25 5.65
N VAL A 135 -9.51 -12.89 6.14
CA VAL A 135 -9.09 -11.49 6.30
C VAL A 135 -8.60 -10.96 4.95
N ARG A 136 -9.51 -10.38 4.17
CA ARG A 136 -9.22 -9.88 2.81
C ARG A 136 -9.51 -8.37 2.72
N PRO A 137 -8.80 -7.64 1.84
CA PRO A 137 -9.15 -6.27 1.57
C PRO A 137 -10.43 -6.20 0.73
N PHE A 138 -11.09 -5.04 0.75
CA PHE A 138 -12.22 -4.74 -0.11
C PHE A 138 -11.89 -3.65 -1.11
N VAL A 139 -12.51 -3.73 -2.28
CA VAL A 139 -12.41 -2.76 -3.37
C VAL A 139 -13.34 -1.59 -3.12
N LYS A 140 -12.80 -0.37 -3.11
CA LYS A 140 -13.54 0.87 -2.91
C LYS A 140 -13.34 1.85 -4.06
N GLN A 141 -14.40 2.57 -4.41
CA GLN A 141 -14.38 3.58 -5.47
C GLN A 141 -13.95 4.95 -4.93
N ILE A 142 -13.33 5.74 -5.81
CA ILE A 142 -13.04 7.15 -5.62
C ILE A 142 -14.05 7.92 -6.46
N ASP A 143 -15.06 8.47 -5.79
CA ASP A 143 -16.26 9.05 -6.43
C ASP A 143 -16.32 10.58 -6.37
N THR A 144 -15.34 11.22 -5.72
CA THR A 144 -15.26 12.67 -5.42
C THR A 144 -16.32 13.25 -4.47
N VAL A 145 -17.37 12.49 -4.16
CA VAL A 145 -18.56 12.95 -3.41
C VAL A 145 -18.84 12.12 -2.15
N ALA A 146 -17.92 11.25 -1.73
CA ALA A 146 -18.05 10.42 -0.54
C ALA A 146 -19.36 9.61 -0.51
N ALA A 147 -19.69 8.99 -1.64
CA ALA A 147 -20.87 8.18 -1.91
C ALA A 147 -22.21 8.93 -1.87
N GLU A 148 -22.22 10.26 -1.97
CA GLU A 148 -23.47 11.03 -2.13
C GLU A 148 -24.19 10.66 -3.44
N TRP A 149 -23.42 10.42 -4.50
CA TRP A 149 -23.91 10.00 -5.81
C TRP A 149 -23.19 8.73 -6.27
N PRO A 150 -23.87 7.82 -6.99
CA PRO A 150 -23.23 6.64 -7.53
C PRO A 150 -22.14 7.04 -8.53
N ALA A 151 -20.93 6.52 -8.34
CA ALA A 151 -19.84 6.71 -9.28
C ALA A 151 -20.11 5.96 -10.58
N THR A 152 -19.85 6.61 -11.71
CA THR A 152 -19.87 6.00 -13.04
C THR A 152 -18.52 5.47 -13.46
N THR A 153 -17.45 5.81 -12.72
CA THR A 153 -16.06 5.45 -13.03
C THR A 153 -15.55 4.38 -12.05
N ASN A 154 -14.66 3.51 -12.54
CA ASN A 154 -13.99 2.50 -11.73
C ASN A 154 -12.58 2.96 -11.39
N TYR A 155 -12.48 4.06 -10.66
CA TYR A 155 -11.23 4.47 -10.02
C TYR A 155 -11.19 3.88 -8.60
N LEU A 156 -10.30 2.93 -8.36
CA LEU A 156 -10.39 1.96 -7.27
C LEU A 156 -9.14 1.98 -6.37
N TYR A 157 -9.35 1.64 -5.10
CA TYR A 157 -8.29 1.30 -4.15
C TYR A 157 -8.75 0.15 -3.25
N LEU A 158 -7.80 -0.54 -2.62
CA LEU A 158 -8.05 -1.60 -1.66
C LEU A 158 -7.98 -1.08 -0.22
N THR A 159 -8.85 -1.58 0.65
CA THR A 159 -8.75 -1.27 2.08
C THR A 159 -9.28 -2.40 2.96
N TYR A 160 -8.64 -2.60 4.10
CA TYR A 160 -9.12 -3.51 5.16
C TYR A 160 -10.13 -2.84 6.10
N ASN A 161 -10.36 -1.54 5.93
CA ASN A 161 -11.28 -0.74 6.75
C ASN A 161 -12.67 -0.66 6.08
N ALA A 162 -13.18 -1.79 5.60
CA ALA A 162 -14.45 -1.90 4.88
C ALA A 162 -15.14 -3.25 5.18
N GLN A 163 -16.39 -3.39 4.74
CA GLN A 163 -17.22 -4.58 4.96
C GLN A 163 -17.76 -5.19 3.65
N SER A 164 -17.64 -4.48 2.53
CA SER A 164 -18.13 -4.90 1.22
C SER A 164 -17.32 -4.21 0.11
N ASN A 165 -17.36 -4.78 -1.09
CA ASN A 165 -16.83 -4.13 -2.31
C ASN A 165 -17.86 -3.14 -2.87
N ASP A 166 -17.39 -2.09 -3.55
CA ASP A 166 -18.27 -1.11 -4.22
C ASP A 166 -18.65 -1.54 -5.65
N ILE A 167 -17.96 -2.54 -6.20
CA ILE A 167 -18.17 -3.05 -7.56
C ILE A 167 -18.45 -4.55 -7.58
N HIS A 168 -18.98 -5.03 -8.71
CA HIS A 168 -19.18 -6.44 -9.01
C HIS A 168 -18.03 -6.99 -9.89
N PHE A 169 -17.84 -8.31 -9.92
CA PHE A 169 -16.70 -8.97 -10.57
C PHE A 169 -17.15 -9.98 -11.64
N ASP A 170 -18.23 -9.66 -12.37
CA ASP A 170 -18.88 -10.60 -13.29
C ASP A 170 -18.25 -10.62 -14.70
N GLU A 171 -17.29 -9.74 -14.96
CA GLU A 171 -16.74 -9.51 -16.29
C GLU A 171 -15.29 -9.97 -16.41
N SER A 172 -14.94 -10.54 -17.57
CA SER A 172 -13.58 -10.98 -17.85
C SER A 172 -12.68 -9.83 -18.25
N HIS A 173 -11.62 -9.60 -17.47
CA HIS A 173 -10.63 -8.56 -17.71
C HIS A 173 -9.23 -9.14 -17.96
N VAL A 174 -8.35 -8.34 -18.57
CA VAL A 174 -6.92 -8.58 -18.65
C VAL A 174 -6.22 -7.56 -17.75
N MET A 175 -5.36 -8.04 -16.84
CA MET A 175 -4.61 -7.17 -15.94
C MET A 175 -3.30 -6.70 -16.58
N VAL A 176 -2.99 -5.41 -16.45
CA VAL A 176 -1.75 -4.79 -16.89
C VAL A 176 -1.11 -4.12 -15.68
N LEU A 177 0.14 -4.47 -15.38
CA LEU A 177 0.90 -3.82 -14.32
C LEU A 177 1.67 -2.61 -14.88
N GLY A 178 1.61 -1.50 -14.16
CA GLY A 178 2.37 -0.30 -14.47
C GLY A 178 3.83 -0.37 -14.08
N SER A 179 4.55 0.72 -14.32
CA SER A 179 5.98 0.85 -14.03
C SER A 179 6.29 1.23 -12.58
N GLY A 180 5.29 1.63 -11.80
CA GLY A 180 5.49 2.20 -10.48
C GLY A 180 6.20 3.56 -10.52
N VAL A 181 6.93 3.87 -9.45
CA VAL A 181 7.58 5.18 -9.24
C VAL A 181 8.74 5.42 -10.21
N TYR A 182 8.83 6.65 -10.73
CA TYR A 182 9.97 7.04 -11.55
C TYR A 182 11.29 7.05 -10.78
N ARG A 183 12.30 6.40 -11.36
CA ARG A 183 13.66 6.28 -10.84
C ARG A 183 14.65 6.52 -11.99
N ILE A 184 15.91 6.78 -11.66
CA ILE A 184 16.94 6.85 -12.71
C ILE A 184 17.01 5.48 -13.39
N GLY A 185 16.73 5.44 -14.70
CA GLY A 185 16.64 4.20 -15.49
C GLY A 185 15.22 3.62 -15.61
N SER A 186 14.21 4.23 -14.98
CA SER A 186 12.79 3.89 -15.17
C SER A 186 11.94 5.17 -15.17
N SER A 187 11.57 5.63 -16.36
CA SER A 187 10.86 6.89 -16.57
C SER A 187 9.61 6.70 -17.45
N VAL A 188 9.16 7.78 -18.10
CA VAL A 188 7.92 7.88 -18.88
C VAL A 188 7.85 6.87 -20.04
N GLU A 189 8.97 6.32 -20.52
CA GLU A 189 8.98 5.31 -21.57
C GLU A 189 8.15 4.07 -21.21
N PHE A 190 8.14 3.66 -19.94
CA PHE A 190 7.35 2.51 -19.50
C PHE A 190 5.86 2.85 -19.38
N ASP A 191 5.51 4.08 -19.03
CA ASP A 191 4.13 4.56 -19.07
C ASP A 191 3.58 4.56 -20.50
N TRP A 192 4.41 4.97 -21.47
CA TRP A 192 4.04 4.91 -22.89
C TRP A 192 3.76 3.48 -23.37
N CYS A 193 4.59 2.51 -22.96
CA CYS A 193 4.37 1.09 -23.23
C CYS A 193 3.05 0.58 -22.61
N ALA A 194 2.76 0.94 -21.35
CA ALA A 194 1.52 0.56 -20.69
C ALA A 194 0.28 1.14 -21.39
N VAL A 195 0.30 2.43 -21.73
CA VAL A 195 -0.78 3.10 -22.48
C VAL A 195 -0.96 2.47 -23.87
N GLY A 196 0.14 2.13 -24.55
CA GLY A 196 0.10 1.40 -25.82
C GLY A 196 -0.60 0.06 -25.69
N CYS A 197 -0.23 -0.73 -24.68
CA CYS A 197 -0.84 -2.03 -24.38
C CYS A 197 -2.35 -1.91 -24.11
N LEU A 198 -2.76 -0.97 -23.24
CA LEU A 198 -4.17 -0.73 -22.91
C LEU A 198 -5.00 -0.37 -24.15
N ARG A 199 -4.45 0.48 -25.04
CA ARG A 199 -5.11 0.88 -26.29
C ARG A 199 -5.28 -0.29 -27.25
N GLU A 200 -4.28 -1.16 -27.38
CA GLU A 200 -4.38 -2.34 -28.24
C GLU A 200 -5.39 -3.37 -27.67
N LEU A 201 -5.39 -3.61 -26.37
CA LEU A 201 -6.39 -4.47 -25.73
C LEU A 201 -7.82 -3.94 -25.95
N ARG A 202 -8.02 -2.62 -25.83
CA ARG A 202 -9.30 -1.98 -26.13
C ARG A 202 -9.72 -2.18 -27.59
N LYS A 203 -8.80 -2.05 -28.55
CA LYS A 203 -9.08 -2.35 -29.98
C LYS A 203 -9.47 -3.81 -30.23
N LEU A 204 -8.96 -4.73 -29.41
CA LEU A 204 -9.31 -6.15 -29.43
C LEU A 204 -10.59 -6.46 -28.64
N ASN A 205 -11.34 -5.44 -28.20
CA ASN A 205 -12.54 -5.56 -27.37
C ASN A 205 -12.29 -6.37 -26.08
N LYS A 206 -11.10 -6.22 -25.48
CA LYS A 206 -10.76 -6.79 -24.18
C LYS A 206 -10.89 -5.70 -23.11
N LYS A 207 -11.60 -6.03 -22.03
CA LYS A 207 -11.66 -5.17 -20.85
C LYS A 207 -10.36 -5.23 -20.07
N THR A 208 -9.93 -4.11 -19.51
CA THR A 208 -8.61 -3.99 -18.88
C THR A 208 -8.67 -3.56 -17.42
N ILE A 209 -7.78 -4.13 -16.62
CA ILE A 209 -7.48 -3.68 -15.26
C ILE A 209 -6.07 -3.10 -15.27
N MET A 210 -5.93 -1.82 -14.96
CA MET A 210 -4.62 -1.18 -14.76
C MET A 210 -4.29 -1.16 -13.26
N VAL A 211 -3.09 -1.58 -12.88
CA VAL A 211 -2.58 -1.43 -11.51
C VAL A 211 -1.33 -0.57 -11.53
N ASN A 212 -1.37 0.60 -10.91
CA ASN A 212 -0.23 1.50 -10.79
C ASN A 212 -0.41 2.44 -9.59
N TYR A 213 0.67 3.05 -9.12
CA TYR A 213 0.65 3.95 -7.95
C TYR A 213 1.39 5.27 -8.18
N ASN A 214 1.79 5.55 -9.42
CA ASN A 214 2.49 6.78 -9.79
C ASN A 214 1.46 7.86 -10.20
N PRO A 215 1.32 8.95 -9.43
CA PRO A 215 0.32 9.99 -9.73
C PRO A 215 0.67 10.84 -10.96
N GLU A 216 1.90 10.76 -11.48
CA GLU A 216 2.36 11.54 -12.64
C GLU A 216 2.07 10.87 -13.98
N THR A 217 1.50 9.66 -14.00
CA THR A 217 1.35 8.84 -15.21
C THR A 217 0.03 9.02 -15.94
N VAL A 218 0.06 8.89 -17.27
CA VAL A 218 -1.16 8.86 -18.10
C VAL A 218 -1.86 7.51 -17.96
N SER A 219 -1.13 6.42 -17.69
CA SER A 219 -1.77 5.12 -17.41
C SER A 219 -2.67 5.13 -16.16
N THR A 220 -2.46 6.06 -15.22
CA THR A 220 -3.34 6.28 -14.06
C THR A 220 -4.50 7.24 -14.32
N ASP A 221 -4.78 7.56 -15.59
CA ASP A 221 -6.05 8.19 -15.95
C ASP A 221 -7.15 7.11 -16.00
N TYR A 222 -8.26 7.34 -15.29
CA TYR A 222 -9.36 6.38 -15.21
C TYR A 222 -10.02 6.13 -16.57
N ASP A 223 -9.85 7.03 -17.54
CA ASP A 223 -10.36 6.85 -18.92
C ASP A 223 -9.52 5.90 -19.78
N MET A 224 -8.33 5.50 -19.31
CA MET A 224 -7.42 4.60 -20.05
C MET A 224 -7.72 3.11 -19.87
N SER A 225 -8.44 2.73 -18.81
CA SER A 225 -8.77 1.32 -18.51
C SER A 225 -10.22 1.18 -18.03
N ASP A 226 -10.79 -0.02 -18.09
CA ASP A 226 -12.14 -0.25 -17.57
C ASP A 226 -12.18 -0.23 -16.04
N ARG A 227 -11.04 -0.58 -15.41
CA ARG A 227 -10.80 -0.51 -13.96
C ARG A 227 -9.38 -0.06 -13.69
N LEU A 228 -9.22 1.01 -12.92
CA LEU A 228 -7.93 1.49 -12.46
C LEU A 228 -7.80 1.25 -10.96
N TYR A 229 -6.85 0.41 -10.56
CA TYR A 229 -6.45 0.24 -9.16
C TYR A 229 -5.23 1.13 -8.88
N PHE A 230 -5.44 2.15 -8.05
CA PHE A 230 -4.34 2.97 -7.51
C PHE A 230 -3.71 2.29 -6.31
N GLU A 231 -2.91 1.26 -6.58
CA GLU A 231 -2.41 0.32 -5.57
C GLU A 231 -0.96 -0.07 -5.76
N GLU A 232 -0.38 -0.56 -4.67
CA GLU A 232 1.00 -1.03 -4.60
C GLU A 232 1.24 -2.20 -5.55
N ILE A 233 2.34 -2.17 -6.32
CA ILE A 233 2.75 -3.29 -7.16
C ILE A 233 3.67 -4.20 -6.35
N SER A 234 3.10 -4.89 -5.36
CA SER A 234 3.78 -5.94 -4.58
C SER A 234 3.10 -7.28 -4.76
N PHE A 235 3.81 -8.37 -4.47
CA PHE A 235 3.27 -9.72 -4.57
C PHE A 235 1.95 -9.85 -3.79
N GLU A 236 1.91 -9.33 -2.56
CA GLU A 236 0.73 -9.38 -1.70
C GLU A 236 -0.50 -8.72 -2.37
N VAL A 237 -0.33 -7.48 -2.82
CA VAL A 237 -1.43 -6.63 -3.30
C VAL A 237 -1.88 -7.05 -4.70
N VAL A 238 -0.94 -7.33 -5.60
CA VAL A 238 -1.25 -7.83 -6.95
C VAL A 238 -2.01 -9.16 -6.86
N MET A 239 -1.60 -10.07 -5.97
CA MET A 239 -2.32 -11.34 -5.80
C MET A 239 -3.67 -11.17 -5.11
N ASP A 240 -3.86 -10.16 -4.25
CA ASP A 240 -5.17 -9.82 -3.70
C ASP A 240 -6.12 -9.34 -4.81
N ILE A 241 -5.67 -8.41 -5.67
CA ILE A 241 -6.46 -7.94 -6.83
C ILE A 241 -6.74 -9.11 -7.77
N TYR A 242 -5.72 -9.92 -8.09
CA TYR A 242 -5.86 -11.07 -8.99
C TYR A 242 -6.89 -12.08 -8.47
N THR A 243 -6.90 -12.35 -7.16
CA THR A 243 -7.87 -13.27 -6.54
C THR A 243 -9.29 -12.72 -6.55
N ILE A 244 -9.45 -11.40 -6.37
CA ILE A 244 -10.75 -10.73 -6.38
C ILE A 244 -11.33 -10.65 -7.79
N GLU A 245 -10.51 -10.20 -8.75
CA GLU A 245 -10.92 -9.93 -10.14
C GLU A 245 -10.94 -11.19 -11.02
N ASN A 246 -10.17 -12.22 -10.68
CA ASN A 246 -10.00 -13.44 -11.45
C ASN A 246 -9.79 -13.17 -12.97
N PRO A 247 -8.76 -12.39 -13.34
CA PRO A 247 -8.57 -11.96 -14.72
C PRO A 247 -8.17 -13.14 -15.63
N VAL A 248 -8.43 -13.00 -16.93
CA VAL A 248 -8.08 -14.02 -17.95
C VAL A 248 -6.57 -14.20 -18.06
N GLY A 249 -5.81 -13.14 -17.77
CA GLY A 249 -4.36 -13.14 -17.80
C GLY A 249 -3.80 -11.85 -17.24
N ILE A 250 -2.49 -11.88 -17.01
CA ILE A 250 -1.70 -10.74 -16.54
C ILE A 250 -0.59 -10.44 -17.54
N ILE A 251 -0.38 -9.17 -17.85
CA ILE A 251 0.72 -8.68 -18.68
C ILE A 251 1.73 -8.02 -17.76
N LEU A 252 2.95 -8.55 -17.79
CA LEU A 252 4.12 -8.05 -17.09
C LEU A 252 5.04 -7.39 -18.13
N SER A 253 5.48 -6.16 -17.88
CA SER A 253 6.44 -5.46 -18.73
C SER A 253 7.87 -5.60 -18.22
#